data_AF-A0A7W0XPS4-F1
#
_entry.id   AF-A0A7W0XPS4-F1
#
_cell.length_a   1.000
_cell.length_b   1.000
_cell.length_c   1.000
_cell.angle_alpha   90.00
_cell.angle_beta   90.00
_cell.angle_gamma   90.00
#
_symmetry.space_group_name_H-M   'P 1'
#
loop_
_entity.id
_entity.type
_entity.pdbx_description
1 polymer ?
#
loop_
_entity_poly.entity_id
_entity_poly.type
_entity_poly.pdbx_seq_one_letter_code
_entity_poly.pdbx_strand_id
1 'polypeptide(L)'
;MPRIARLSVTPVKGTALHHPDAVELGFNGLAHNRLFYLIDANGLMANGKRFGSLVQIRASFDPEAQILSLSSPDGDRRGLPGDPASTGPLIAVERSDPQAVTRP
;
A
#
# COMPACT_ATOMS: atom_id res chain seq x y z
N MET A 1 -9.41 29.58 14.33
CA MET A 1 -9.96 28.76 13.23
C MET A 1 -9.03 27.58 12.98
N PRO A 2 -9.52 26.34 12.91
CA PRO A 2 -8.69 25.19 12.55
C PRO A 2 -8.24 25.29 11.08
N ARG A 3 -7.04 24.79 10.77
CA ARG A 3 -6.51 24.68 9.40
C ARG A 3 -6.02 23.26 9.14
N ILE A 4 -6.13 22.82 7.89
CA ILE A 4 -5.54 21.55 7.46
C ILE A 4 -4.03 21.70 7.46
N ALA A 5 -3.33 20.85 8.22
CA ALA A 5 -1.86 20.86 8.27
C ALA A 5 -1.23 20.00 7.16
N ARG A 6 -1.88 18.90 6.79
CA ARG A 6 -1.39 17.94 5.79
C ARG A 6 -2.50 16.98 5.37
N LEU A 7 -2.48 16.58 4.10
CA LEU A 7 -3.28 15.48 3.57
C LEU A 7 -2.42 14.22 3.53
N SER A 8 -3.03 13.06 3.80
CA SER A 8 -2.31 11.78 3.83
C SER A 8 -3.17 10.68 3.24
N VAL A 9 -2.68 10.07 2.16
CA VAL A 9 -3.37 9.00 1.43
C VAL A 9 -2.40 7.90 1.05
N THR A 10 -2.90 6.69 0.88
CA THR A 10 -2.16 5.61 0.22
C THR A 10 -3.15 4.65 -0.43
N PRO A 11 -2.89 4.15 -1.65
CA PRO A 11 -3.80 3.19 -2.27
C PRO A 11 -3.77 1.81 -1.57
N VAL A 12 -2.69 1.45 -0.87
CA VAL A 12 -2.54 0.14 -0.24
C VAL A 12 -2.44 0.27 1.29
N LYS A 13 -3.23 -0.51 2.02
CA LYS A 13 -3.22 -0.46 3.49
C LYS A 13 -1.83 -0.82 4.04
N GLY A 14 -1.26 0.10 4.83
CA GLY A 14 -0.03 -0.12 5.59
C GLY A 14 1.26 0.27 4.85
N THR A 15 1.16 0.75 3.61
CA THR A 15 2.30 1.28 2.85
C THR A 15 2.55 2.77 3.13
N ALA A 16 3.62 3.33 2.56
CA ALA A 16 4.02 4.72 2.70
C ALA A 16 2.87 5.68 2.35
N LEU A 17 2.71 6.73 3.16
CA LEU A 17 1.73 7.78 2.91
C LEU A 17 2.23 8.77 1.86
N HIS A 18 1.31 9.20 1.02
CA HIS A 18 1.48 10.28 0.06
C HIS A 18 0.93 11.55 0.68
N HIS A 19 1.51 12.69 0.32
CA HIS A 19 1.14 14.00 0.83
C HIS A 19 0.81 14.95 -0.32
N PRO A 20 -0.31 14.73 -1.03
CA PRO A 20 -0.73 15.61 -2.10
C PRO A 20 -1.24 16.95 -1.53
N ASP A 21 -1.20 17.99 -2.36
CA ASP A 21 -1.71 19.32 -1.99
C ASP A 21 -3.24 19.39 -2.03
N ALA A 22 -3.88 18.52 -2.83
CA ALA A 22 -5.33 18.43 -2.96
C ALA A 22 -5.77 16.97 -3.07
N VAL A 23 -7.02 16.71 -2.70
CA VAL A 23 -7.66 15.40 -2.77
C VAL A 23 -9.14 15.57 -3.08
N GLU A 24 -9.72 14.57 -3.73
CA GLU A 24 -11.16 14.48 -3.92
C GLU A 24 -11.80 13.73 -2.74
N LEU A 25 -12.83 14.33 -2.15
CA LEU A 25 -13.64 13.74 -1.09
C LEU A 25 -14.97 13.30 -1.68
N GLY A 26 -15.24 11.99 -1.64
CA GLY A 26 -16.53 11.40 -1.97
C GLY A 26 -17.27 10.93 -0.72
N PHE A 27 -18.45 10.35 -0.92
CA PHE A 27 -19.30 9.81 0.17
C PHE A 27 -18.59 8.75 1.03
N ASN A 28 -17.69 7.97 0.41
CA ASN A 28 -16.92 6.92 1.09
C ASN A 28 -15.55 7.41 1.60
N GLY A 29 -15.32 8.71 1.62
CA GLY A 29 -14.05 9.33 2.02
C GLY A 29 -13.18 9.71 0.83
N LEU A 30 -11.86 9.69 1.03
CA LEU A 30 -10.88 10.15 0.04
C LEU A 30 -10.84 9.19 -1.16
N ALA A 31 -10.99 9.74 -2.37
CA ALA A 31 -10.83 8.99 -3.60
C ALA A 31 -9.47 8.30 -3.64
N HIS A 32 -9.44 7.07 -4.15
CA HIS A 32 -8.22 6.25 -4.30
C HIS A 32 -7.47 5.91 -3.01
N ASN A 33 -8.03 6.21 -1.84
CA ASN A 33 -7.43 5.88 -0.56
C ASN A 33 -7.83 4.47 -0.11
N ARG A 34 -6.82 3.64 0.17
CA ARG A 34 -6.94 2.27 0.71
C ARG A 34 -7.86 1.37 -0.13
N LEU A 35 -7.79 1.51 -1.45
CA LEU A 35 -8.49 0.62 -2.39
C LEU A 35 -8.00 -0.83 -2.29
N PHE A 36 -6.75 -1.04 -1.87
CA PHE A 36 -6.12 -2.35 -1.80
C PHE A 36 -5.61 -2.67 -0.40
N TYR A 37 -5.50 -3.95 -0.10
CA TYR A 37 -4.81 -4.47 1.08
C TYR A 37 -4.02 -5.72 0.71
N LEU A 38 -2.98 -6.00 1.49
CA LEU A 38 -2.17 -7.19 1.30
C LEU A 38 -2.68 -8.32 2.21
N ILE A 39 -2.61 -9.55 1.72
CA ILE A 39 -2.81 -10.77 2.49
C ILE A 39 -1.52 -11.61 2.44
N ASP A 40 -1.26 -12.36 3.51
CA ASP A 40 -0.17 -13.33 3.53
C ASP A 40 -0.61 -14.68 2.93
N ALA A 41 0.32 -15.64 2.91
CA ALA A 41 0.07 -16.99 2.38
C ALA A 41 -1.04 -17.76 3.11
N ASN A 42 -1.38 -17.37 4.34
CA ASN A 42 -2.47 -17.97 5.12
C ASN A 42 -3.80 -17.22 4.91
N GLY A 43 -3.85 -16.26 3.99
CA GLY A 43 -5.03 -15.42 3.74
C GLY A 43 -5.28 -14.36 4.80
N LEU A 44 -4.35 -14.15 5.74
CA LEU A 44 -4.51 -13.16 6.80
C LEU A 44 -4.00 -11.79 6.32
N MET A 45 -4.73 -10.73 6.71
CA MET A 45 -4.35 -9.37 6.34
C MET A 45 -2.93 -9.02 6.83
N ALA A 46 -2.07 -8.67 5.88
CA ALA A 46 -0.77 -8.08 6.13
C ALA A 46 -0.93 -6.56 6.28
N ASN A 47 -0.48 -6.03 7.42
CA ASN A 47 -0.56 -4.59 7.72
C ASN A 47 0.60 -4.16 8.62
N GLY A 48 0.75 -2.84 8.82
CA GLY A 48 1.86 -2.26 9.57
C GLY A 48 2.01 -2.74 11.03
N LYS A 49 0.96 -3.27 11.67
CA LYS A 49 1.07 -3.85 13.04
C LYS A 49 1.85 -5.16 13.04
N ARG A 50 1.72 -5.94 11.97
CA ARG A 50 2.42 -7.22 11.77
C ARG A 50 3.74 -7.02 11.02
N PHE A 51 3.76 -6.04 10.13
CA PHE A 51 4.84 -5.82 9.16
C PHE A 51 5.20 -4.34 9.10
N GLY A 52 5.92 -3.86 10.11
CA GLY A 52 6.29 -2.44 10.24
C GLY A 52 7.02 -1.88 9.03
N SER A 53 7.87 -2.67 8.35
CA SER A 53 8.61 -2.22 7.16
C SER A 53 7.73 -1.91 5.94
N LEU A 54 6.44 -2.30 5.93
CA LEU A 54 5.54 -1.95 4.83
C LEU A 54 5.45 -0.44 4.60
N VAL A 55 5.64 0.37 5.64
CA VAL A 55 5.62 1.84 5.54
C VAL A 55 6.74 2.41 4.67
N GLN A 56 7.74 1.60 4.30
CA GLN A 56 8.82 1.99 3.40
C GLN A 56 8.49 1.69 1.93
N ILE A 57 7.50 0.83 1.67
CA ILE A 57 7.01 0.55 0.31
C ILE A 57 6.10 1.69 -0.12
N ARG A 58 6.33 2.27 -1.29
CA ARG A 58 5.42 3.26 -1.89
C ARG A 58 4.48 2.57 -2.86
N ALA A 59 3.22 2.95 -2.84
CA ALA A 59 2.20 2.36 -3.71
C ALA A 59 1.51 3.45 -4.55
N SER A 60 1.35 3.23 -5.84
CA SER A 60 0.57 4.13 -6.71
C SER A 60 -0.42 3.30 -7.51
N PHE A 61 -1.62 3.83 -7.71
CA PHE A 61 -2.63 3.20 -8.54
C PHE A 61 -3.01 4.13 -9.68
N ASP A 62 -2.99 3.59 -10.89
CA ASP A 62 -3.52 4.23 -12.09
C ASP A 62 -4.92 3.65 -12.37
N PRO A 63 -5.99 4.42 -12.17
CA PRO A 63 -7.36 3.94 -12.39
C PRO A 63 -7.72 3.77 -13.87
N GLU A 64 -7.08 4.50 -14.78
CA GLU A 64 -7.34 4.40 -16.22
C GLU A 64 -6.70 3.14 -16.79
N ALA A 65 -5.43 2.89 -16.45
CA ALA A 65 -4.74 1.67 -16.85
C ALA A 65 -5.11 0.45 -16.01
N GLN A 66 -5.77 0.64 -14.87
CA GLN A 66 -6.01 -0.37 -13.83
C GLN A 66 -4.72 -1.06 -13.38
N ILE A 67 -3.69 -0.27 -13.09
CA ILE A 67 -2.38 -0.78 -12.67
C ILE A 67 -2.05 -0.32 -11.25
N LEU A 68 -1.84 -1.28 -10.35
CA LEU A 68 -1.23 -1.06 -9.05
C LEU A 68 0.29 -1.22 -9.17
N SER A 69 1.04 -0.17 -8.86
CA SER A 69 2.50 -0.22 -8.74
C SER A 69 2.93 -0.21 -7.28
N LEU A 70 3.89 -1.08 -6.94
CA LEU A 70 4.60 -1.07 -5.67
C LEU A 70 6.08 -0.78 -5.94
N SER A 71 6.68 0.12 -5.17
CA SER A 71 8.11 0.40 -5.23
C SER A 71 8.78 0.22 -3.87
N SER A 72 9.89 -0.51 -3.85
CA SER A 72 10.73 -0.69 -2.67
C SER A 72 11.57 0.58 -2.41
N PRO A 73 12.16 0.71 -1.21
CA PRO A 73 13.13 1.76 -0.91
C PRO A 73 14.38 1.70 -1.79
N ASP A 74 14.72 0.50 -2.27
CA ASP A 74 15.90 0.24 -3.09
C ASP A 74 15.70 0.63 -4.56
N GLY A 75 14.49 1.09 -4.93
CA GLY A 75 14.15 1.57 -6.27
C GLY A 75 13.48 0.54 -7.16
N ASP A 76 13.40 -0.73 -6.75
CA ASP A 76 12.67 -1.76 -7.49
C ASP A 76 11.19 -1.41 -7.55
N ARG A 77 10.61 -1.42 -8.75
CA ARG A 77 9.20 -1.13 -8.98
C ARG A 77 8.54 -2.26 -9.74
N ARG A 78 7.39 -2.71 -9.25
CA ARG A 78 6.58 -3.74 -9.88
C ARG A 78 5.15 -3.26 -10.10
N GLY A 79 4.72 -3.26 -11.36
CA GLY A 79 3.35 -2.99 -11.78
C GLY A 79 2.54 -4.29 -11.87
N LEU A 80 1.27 -4.22 -11.48
CA LEU A 80 0.36 -5.34 -11.39
C LEU A 80 -1.02 -4.91 -11.88
N PRO A 81 -1.77 -5.77 -12.59
CA PRO A 81 -3.19 -5.56 -12.79
C PRO A 81 -3.88 -5.33 -11.44
N GLY A 82 -4.67 -4.28 -11.35
CA GLY A 82 -5.34 -3.86 -10.12
C GLY A 82 -6.80 -3.54 -10.39
N ASP A 83 -7.68 -4.46 -10.01
CA ASP A 83 -9.11 -4.20 -9.89
C ASP A 83 -9.47 -4.15 -8.39
N PRO A 84 -9.87 -3.00 -7.84
CA PRO A 84 -10.27 -2.88 -6.44
C PRO A 84 -11.45 -3.76 -6.03
N ALA A 85 -12.24 -4.25 -6.98
CA ALA A 85 -13.40 -5.10 -6.73
C ALA A 85 -13.07 -6.60 -6.66
N SER A 86 -11.84 -7.01 -6.97
CA SER A 86 -11.45 -8.43 -7.00
C SER A 86 -10.12 -8.70 -6.29
N THR A 87 -9.94 -9.95 -5.87
CA THR A 87 -8.65 -10.43 -5.36
C THR A 87 -7.85 -10.99 -6.53
N GLY A 88 -6.73 -10.35 -6.86
CA GLY A 88 -5.78 -10.84 -7.85
C GLY A 88 -5.04 -12.11 -7.38
N PRO A 89 -4.24 -12.73 -8.26
CA PRO A 89 -3.41 -13.86 -7.87
C PRO A 89 -2.48 -13.49 -6.72
N LEU A 90 -2.19 -14.45 -5.83
CA LEU A 90 -1.18 -14.27 -4.79
C LEU A 90 0.15 -13.94 -5.45
N ILE A 91 0.73 -12.84 -5.02
CA ILE A 91 2.06 -12.42 -5.44
C ILE A 91 2.98 -12.64 -4.27
N ALA A 92 3.96 -13.52 -4.45
CA ALA A 92 5.04 -13.66 -3.52
C ALA A 92 5.81 -12.33 -3.46
N VAL A 93 5.82 -11.72 -2.28
CA VAL A 93 6.73 -10.63 -1.97
C VAL A 93 7.76 -11.22 -1.03
N GLU A 94 8.95 -11.49 -1.56
CA GLU A 94 10.07 -11.92 -0.73
C GLU A 94 10.53 -10.73 0.11
N ARG A 95 10.51 -10.91 1.44
CA ARG A 95 11.22 -10.01 2.33
C ARG A 95 12.67 -10.45 2.38
N SER A 96 13.59 -9.57 1.99
CA SER A 96 14.94 -9.61 2.54
C SER A 96 14.85 -9.15 3.99
N ASP A 97 14.75 -10.08 4.93
CA ASP A 97 14.70 -9.76 6.37
C ASP A 97 16.14 -9.79 6.93
N PRO A 98 16.80 -8.64 7.22
CA PRO A 98 18.12 -8.64 7.84
C PRO A 98 18.08 -9.06 9.33
N GLN A 99 16.91 -9.46 9.86
CA GLN A 99 16.71 -9.85 11.25
C GLN A 99 16.16 -11.27 11.42
N ALA A 100 16.25 -12.14 10.41
CA ALA A 100 16.12 -13.59 10.59
C ALA A 100 17.38 -14.18 11.28
N VAL A 101 17.82 -13.56 12.38
CA VAL A 101 18.67 -14.21 13.38
C VAL A 101 17.69 -14.86 14.35
N THR A 102 17.66 -16.18 14.26
CA THR A 102 17.13 -17.17 15.20
C THR A 102 16.92 -16.60 16.60
N ARG A 103 15.67 -16.57 17.08
CA ARG A 103 15.43 -16.56 18.51
C ARG A 103 15.30 -18.01 18.99
N PRO A 104 15.95 -18.36 20.11
CA PRO A 104 16.04 -19.72 20.64
C PRO A 104 14.70 -20.27 21.12
#